data_AF-A0A6B2TNL7-F1
#
_entry.id   AF-A0A6B2TNL7-F1
#
_cell.length_a   1.000
_cell.length_b   1.000
_cell.length_c   1.000
_cell.angle_alpha   90.00
_cell.angle_beta   90.00
_cell.angle_gamma   90.00
#
_symmetry.space_group_name_H-M   'P 1'
#
loop_
_entity.id
_entity.type
_entity.pdbx_description
1 polymer ?
#
loop_
_entity_poly.entity_id
_entity_poly.type
_entity_poly.pdbx_seq_one_letter_code
_entity_poly.pdbx_strand_id
1 'polypeptide(L)'
;MRVYVPLTLPRLAEAHEAGELGPGPLVAYAVTPALREWYVSDDIEELEYAALNRAAAASLRLIAGDPGAARRRVVVAADVPD
;
A
#
# COMPACT_ATOMS: atom_id res chain seq x y z
N MET A 1 -6.85 -9.42 8.23
CA MET A 1 -7.01 -8.05 7.70
C MET A 1 -6.35 -7.90 6.33
N ARG A 2 -6.86 -7.02 5.47
CA ARG A 2 -6.19 -6.63 4.23
C ARG A 2 -5.30 -5.41 4.46
N VAL A 3 -4.08 -5.46 3.92
CA VAL A 3 -3.11 -4.37 3.95
C VAL A 3 -2.69 -3.98 2.54
N TYR A 4 -2.40 -2.70 2.35
CA TYR A 4 -2.00 -2.09 1.09
C TYR A 4 -0.60 -1.50 1.23
N VAL A 5 0.37 -2.11 0.56
CA VAL A 5 1.78 -1.72 0.62
C VAL A 5 2.13 -0.88 -0.62
N PRO A 6 2.49 0.40 -0.46
CA PRO A 6 2.97 1.22 -1.55
C PRO A 6 4.32 0.71 -2.06
N LEU A 7 4.47 0.57 -3.37
CA LEU A 7 5.71 0.16 -4.02
C LEU A 7 5.97 0.94 -5.31
N THR A 8 7.16 0.73 -5.85
CA THR A 8 7.53 1.06 -7.23
C THR A 8 7.60 -0.23 -8.06
N LEU A 9 7.58 -0.11 -9.38
CA LEU A 9 7.67 -1.28 -10.27
C LEU A 9 8.98 -2.10 -10.07
N PRO A 10 10.17 -1.47 -9.93
CA PRO A 10 11.39 -2.21 -9.61
C PRO A 10 11.29 -2.97 -8.27
N ARG A 11 10.73 -2.34 -7.24
CA ARG A 11 10.56 -2.97 -5.93
C ARG A 11 9.58 -4.14 -5.94
N LEU A 12 8.56 -4.07 -6.80
CA LEU A 12 7.67 -5.21 -7.04
C LEU A 12 8.41 -6.37 -7.70
N ALA A 13 9.30 -6.10 -8.67
CA ALA A 13 10.10 -7.13 -9.31
C ALA A 13 11.07 -7.79 -8.32
N GLU A 14 11.78 -6.99 -7.51
CA GLU A 14 12.64 -7.49 -6.42
C GLU A 14 11.86 -8.40 -5.45
N ALA A 15 10.68 -7.97 -5.00
CA ALA A 15 9.84 -8.76 -4.11
C ALA A 15 9.33 -10.06 -4.75
N HIS A 16 9.03 -10.03 -6.05
CA HIS A 16 8.63 -11.23 -6.79
C HIS A 16 9.76 -12.25 -6.88
N GLU A 17 10.99 -11.80 -7.16
CA GLU A 17 12.17 -12.66 -7.21
C GLU A 17 12.54 -13.22 -5.83
N ALA A 18 12.46 -12.41 -4.79
CA ALA A 18 12.75 -12.82 -3.41
C ALA A 18 11.65 -13.70 -2.79
N GLY A 19 10.42 -13.63 -3.31
CA GLY A 19 9.26 -14.29 -2.73
C GLY A 19 8.74 -13.63 -1.44
N GLU A 20 9.23 -12.43 -1.12
CA GLU A 20 8.87 -11.68 0.08
C GLU A 20 8.86 -10.17 -0.17
N LEU A 21 8.03 -9.45 0.59
CA LEU A 21 8.12 -8.00 0.71
C LEU A 21 9.09 -7.69 1.85
N GLY A 22 10.29 -7.17 1.57
CA GLY A 22 11.27 -6.92 2.63
C GLY A 22 12.71 -6.70 2.14
N PRO A 23 13.66 -6.52 3.08
CA PRO A 23 13.50 -6.55 4.55
C PRO A 23 12.85 -5.28 5.12
N GLY A 24 12.22 -5.39 6.31
CA GLY A 24 11.50 -4.28 6.97
C GLY A 24 12.40 -3.18 7.55
N PRO A 25 11.83 -2.06 8.01
CA PRO A 25 10.40 -1.80 8.17
C PRO A 25 9.68 -1.41 6.87
N LEU A 26 8.47 -1.96 6.69
CA LEU A 26 7.58 -1.60 5.58
C LEU A 26 6.47 -0.67 6.08
N VAL A 27 6.12 0.33 5.26
CA VAL A 27 4.91 1.11 5.47
C VAL A 27 3.76 0.37 4.79
N ALA A 28 2.66 0.16 5.51
CA ALA A 28 1.44 -0.41 4.96
C ALA A 28 0.23 0.41 5.42
N TYR A 29 -0.84 0.38 4.63
CA TYR A 29 -2.10 1.05 4.91
C TYR A 29 -3.19 0.01 5.04
N ALA A 30 -4.11 0.19 5.98
CA ALA A 30 -5.22 -0.73 6.20
C ALA A 30 -6.42 0.04 6.73
N VAL A 31 -7.55 -0.65 6.85
CA VAL A 31 -8.70 -0.14 7.59
C VAL A 31 -8.38 -0.19 9.08
N THR A 32 -7.92 0.93 9.63
CA THR A 32 -7.62 1.08 11.07
C THR A 32 -8.85 1.58 11.84
N PRO A 33 -8.91 1.39 13.16
CA PRO A 33 -9.96 2.00 14.00
C PRO A 33 -10.06 3.52 13.78
N ALA A 34 -8.92 4.22 13.74
CA ALA A 34 -8.88 5.65 13.47
C ALA A 34 -9.40 6.03 12.07
N LEU A 35 -9.22 5.17 11.07
CA LEU A 35 -9.81 5.40 9.74
C LEU A 35 -11.33 5.28 9.78
N ARG A 36 -11.86 4.27 10.47
CA ARG A 36 -13.31 4.07 10.64
C ARG A 36 -13.98 5.27 11.31
N GLU A 37 -13.39 5.74 12.40
CA GLU A 37 -13.89 6.89 13.15
C GLU A 37 -13.86 8.18 12.32
N TRP A 38 -12.85 8.37 11.46
CA TRP A 38 -12.71 9.60 10.69
C TRP A 38 -13.55 9.62 9.41
N TYR A 39 -13.66 8.49 8.70
CA TYR A 39 -14.40 8.42 7.43
C TYR A 39 -15.92 8.34 7.63
N VAL A 40 -16.38 7.98 8.85
CA VAL A 40 -17.81 7.87 9.22
C VAL A 40 -18.62 7.07 8.19
N SER A 41 -18.02 5.98 7.72
CA SER A 41 -18.66 5.00 6.84
C SER A 41 -18.62 3.63 7.52
N ASP A 42 -19.77 2.97 7.53
CA ASP A 42 -19.89 1.59 8.00
C ASP A 42 -19.63 0.57 6.88
N ASP A 43 -19.45 1.03 5.64
CA ASP A 43 -19.13 0.18 4.50
C ASP A 43 -17.63 -0.14 4.46
N ILE A 44 -17.31 -1.42 4.65
CA ILE A 44 -15.93 -1.90 4.63
C ILE A 44 -15.26 -1.72 3.27
N GLU A 45 -16.00 -1.83 2.17
CA GLU A 45 -15.45 -1.69 0.82
C GLU A 45 -15.00 -0.24 0.57
N GLU A 46 -15.79 0.74 1.04
CA GLU A 46 -15.41 2.16 0.98
C GLU A 46 -14.17 2.46 1.81
N LEU A 47 -14.08 1.89 3.02
CA LEU A 47 -12.92 2.06 3.90
C LEU A 47 -11.66 1.41 3.31
N GLU A 48 -11.79 0.23 2.71
CA GLU A 48 -10.73 -0.45 1.99
C GLU A 48 -10.24 0.38 0.80
N TYR A 49 -11.18 0.97 0.05
CA TYR A 49 -10.85 1.89 -1.04
C TYR A 49 -10.14 3.16 -0.54
N ALA A 50 -10.54 3.70 0.62
CA ALA A 50 -9.84 4.84 1.25
C ALA A 50 -8.40 4.47 1.66
N ALA A 51 -8.20 3.29 2.25
CA ALA A 51 -6.86 2.78 2.60
C ALA A 51 -5.99 2.55 1.35
N LEU A 52 -6.56 1.95 0.29
CA LEU A 52 -5.90 1.77 -1.00
C LEU A 52 -5.47 3.10 -1.62
N ASN A 53 -6.31 4.15 -1.57
CA ASN A 53 -5.98 5.47 -2.07
C ASN A 53 -4.92 6.20 -1.24
N ARG A 54 -4.83 5.93 0.06
CA ARG A 54 -3.73 6.43 0.90
C ARG A 54 -2.40 5.75 0.52
N ALA A 55 -2.40 4.44 0.33
CA ALA A 55 -1.24 3.70 -0.20
C ALA A 55 -0.87 4.20 -1.59
N ALA A 56 -1.85 4.47 -2.44
CA ALA A 56 -1.65 5.03 -3.76
C ALA A 56 -0.84 6.34 -3.74
N ALA A 57 -1.26 7.29 -2.91
CA ALA A 57 -0.57 8.55 -2.76
C ALA A 57 0.86 8.35 -2.24
N ALA A 58 1.10 7.37 -1.36
CA ALA A 58 2.43 7.04 -0.88
C ALA A 58 3.34 6.47 -1.99
N SER A 59 2.83 5.62 -2.88
CA SER A 59 3.59 5.14 -4.03
C SER A 59 4.04 6.26 -4.96
N LEU A 60 3.23 7.32 -5.11
CA LEU A 60 3.64 8.50 -5.89
C LEU A 60 4.82 9.23 -5.23
N ARG A 61 4.88 9.28 -3.90
CA ARG A 61 6.05 9.84 -3.18
C ARG A 61 7.30 8.98 -3.37
N LEU A 62 7.17 7.65 -3.38
CA LEU A 62 8.27 6.74 -3.70
C LEU A 62 8.80 6.99 -5.12
N ILE A 63 7.90 7.09 -6.10
CA ILE A 63 8.25 7.40 -7.49
C ILE A 63 8.90 8.78 -7.61
N ALA A 64 8.42 9.78 -6.87
CA ALA A 64 9.01 11.12 -6.88
C ALA A 64 10.44 11.13 -6.34
N GLY A 65 10.76 10.26 -5.38
CA GLY A 65 12.10 10.09 -4.81
C GLY A 65 13.07 9.28 -5.69
N ASP A 66 12.59 8.62 -6.74
CA ASP A 66 13.39 7.81 -7.66
C ASP A 66 13.23 8.31 -9.11
N PRO A 67 14.17 9.14 -9.61
CA PRO A 67 14.12 9.66 -10.97
C PRO A 67 14.15 8.58 -12.06
N GLY A 68 14.75 7.41 -11.77
CA GLY A 68 14.89 6.29 -12.71
C GLY A 68 13.69 5.34 -12.71
N ALA A 69 12.82 5.40 -11.70
CA ALA A 69 11.63 4.57 -11.65
C ALA A 69 10.65 4.92 -12.77
N ALA A 70 10.06 3.88 -13.38
CA ALA A 70 8.92 4.03 -14.26
C ALA A 70 7.81 4.83 -13.56
N ARG A 71 7.18 5.77 -14.29
CA ARG A 71 6.07 6.61 -13.77
C ARG A 71 4.76 5.84 -13.70
N ARG A 72 4.80 4.67 -13.06
CA ARG A 72 3.66 3.78 -12.84
C ARG A 72 3.54 3.47 -11.37
N ARG A 73 2.43 3.91 -10.81
CA ARG A 73 2.06 3.63 -9.42
C ARG A 73 1.78 2.14 -9.23
N VAL A 74 2.37 1.56 -8.19
CA VAL A 74 2.14 0.18 -7.77
C VAL A 74 1.70 0.15 -6.30
N VAL A 75 0.68 -0.63 -6.00
CA VAL A 75 0.25 -0.95 -4.64
C VAL A 75 0.00 -2.45 -4.58
N VAL A 76 0.60 -3.13 -3.61
CA VAL A 76 0.32 -4.55 -3.35
C VAL A 76 -0.76 -4.64 -2.29
N ALA A 77 -1.84 -5.34 -2.60
CA ALA A 77 -2.83 -5.74 -1.61
C ALA A 77 -2.46 -7.15 -1.10
N ALA A 78 -2.37 -7.31 0.21
CA ALA A 78 -2.07 -8.58 0.84
C ALA A 78 -3.07 -8.84 1.98
N ASP A 79 -3.57 -10.08 2.05
CA ASP A 79 -4.37 -10.55 3.17
C ASP A 79 -3.43 -11.15 4.22
N VAL A 80 -3.50 -10.64 5.45
CA VAL A 80 -2.70 -11.09 6.59
C VAL A 80 -3.63 -11.52 7.73
N PRO A 81 -3.18 -12.40 8.64
CA PRO A 81 -3.93 -12.68 9.87
C PRO A 81 -4.22 -11.39 10.65
N ASP A 82 -5.38 -11.33 11.30
CA ASP A 82 -5.70 -10.25 12.26
C ASP A 82 -4.86 -10.37 13.55
#